data_AF-A0A417FSF6-F1
#
_entry.id   AF-A0A417FSF6-F1
#
_cell.length_a   1.000
_cell.length_b   1.000
_cell.length_c   1.000
_cell.angle_alpha   90.00
_cell.angle_beta   90.00
_cell.angle_gamma   90.00
#
_symmetry.space_group_name_H-M   'P 1'
#
loop_
_entity.id
_entity.type
_entity.pdbx_description
1 polymer ?
#
loop_
_entity_poly.entity_id
_entity_poly.type
_entity_poly.pdbx_seq_one_letter_code
_entity_poly.pdbx_strand_id
1 'polypeptide(L)'
;MEHFERNQLIPLRDALNSLMKFVREIPSVGIPQFYCFLDYMKNNIEIYLYAPMDANEWETLFLRLKDILIRDWREANHSVWGIPAFDLLIGERENKTELCLEFLQLVSVIDGFF
;
A
#
# COMPACT_ATOMS: atom_id res chain seq x y z
N MET A 1 -8.07 9.91 -25.77
CA MET A 1 -7.13 9.97 -24.65
C MET A 1 -7.94 10.25 -23.42
N GLU A 2 -8.01 9.30 -22.48
CA GLU A 2 -8.60 9.58 -21.17
C GLU A 2 -7.73 10.63 -20.47
N HIS A 3 -8.35 11.70 -19.99
CA HIS A 3 -7.68 12.66 -19.13
C HIS A 3 -7.39 11.96 -17.80
N PHE A 4 -6.11 11.68 -17.53
CA PHE A 4 -5.68 11.19 -16.23
C PHE A 4 -5.79 12.32 -15.21
N GLU A 5 -6.76 12.21 -14.31
CA GLU A 5 -6.86 13.15 -13.19
C GLU A 5 -5.86 12.75 -12.11
N ARG A 6 -5.06 13.72 -11.67
CA ARG A 6 -4.06 13.56 -10.59
C ARG A 6 -4.64 12.88 -9.35
N ASN A 7 -5.92 13.12 -9.08
CA ASN A 7 -6.64 12.63 -7.92
C ASN A 7 -6.98 11.12 -7.98
N GLN A 8 -6.76 10.43 -9.10
CA GLN A 8 -7.03 8.99 -9.23
C GLN A 8 -6.19 8.11 -8.28
N LEU A 9 -5.05 8.63 -7.78
CA LEU A 9 -4.21 7.91 -6.81
C LEU A 9 -4.56 8.22 -5.35
N ILE A 10 -5.46 9.17 -5.07
CA ILE A 10 -5.92 9.47 -3.70
C ILE A 10 -6.52 8.23 -3.03
N PRO A 11 -7.43 7.47 -3.68
CA PRO A 11 -7.98 6.24 -3.08
C PRO A 11 -6.90 5.21 -2.72
N LEU A 12 -5.88 5.03 -3.56
CA LEU A 12 -4.77 4.11 -3.28
C LEU A 12 -3.94 4.58 -2.07
N ARG A 13 -3.60 5.87 -1.99
CA ARG A 13 -2.91 6.45 -0.83
C ARG A 13 -3.69 6.21 0.47
N ASP A 14 -5.01 6.41 0.44
CA ASP A 14 -5.86 6.28 1.62
C ASP A 14 -6.03 4.81 2.04
N ALA A 15 -6.09 3.89 1.07
CA ALA A 15 -6.06 2.45 1.32
C ALA A 15 -4.73 2.00 1.94
N LEU A 16 -3.60 2.45 1.39
CA LEU A 16 -2.26 2.21 1.94
C LEU A 16 -2.16 2.70 3.39
N ASN A 17 -2.62 3.92 3.67
CA ASN A 17 -2.64 4.48 5.02
C ASN A 17 -3.47 3.62 5.99
N SER A 18 -4.63 3.14 5.56
CA SER A 18 -5.49 2.28 6.37
C SER A 18 -4.81 0.95 6.70
N LEU A 19 -4.23 0.26 5.70
CA LEU A 19 -3.47 -0.98 5.92
C LEU A 19 -2.27 -0.77 6.84
N MET A 20 -1.50 0.31 6.61
CA MET A 20 -0.33 0.64 7.43
C MET A 20 -0.73 0.91 8.89
N LYS A 21 -1.83 1.63 9.11
CA LYS A 21 -2.36 1.88 10.46
C LYS A 21 -2.73 0.56 11.14
N PHE A 22 -3.47 -0.31 10.45
CA PHE A 22 -3.84 -1.64 10.94
C PHE A 22 -2.59 -2.44 11.35
N VAL A 23 -1.58 -2.54 10.47
CA VAL A 23 -0.35 -3.32 10.74
C VAL A 23 0.42 -2.78 11.96
N ARG A 24 0.45 -1.45 12.15
CA ARG A 24 1.07 -0.84 13.34
C ARG A 24 0.36 -1.16 14.64
N GLU A 25 -0.94 -1.43 14.59
CA GLU A 25 -1.74 -1.76 15.77
C GLU A 25 -1.65 -3.24 16.16
N ILE A 26 -1.02 -4.09 15.32
CA ILE A 26 -0.72 -5.48 15.63
C ILE A 26 0.56 -5.57 16.49
N PRO A 27 0.45 -5.96 17.78
CA PRO A 27 1.57 -6.45 18.58
C PRO A 27 2.47 -7.41 17.81
N SER A 28 3.68 -6.94 17.54
CA SER A 28 4.71 -7.63 16.80
C SER A 28 6.07 -7.26 17.40
N VAL A 29 7.07 -8.12 17.18
CA VAL A 29 8.44 -7.91 17.68
C VAL A 29 9.12 -6.72 16.96
N GLY A 30 8.54 -6.25 15.85
CA GLY A 30 8.98 -5.07 15.11
C GLY A 30 8.11 -4.81 13.88
N ILE A 31 8.38 -3.71 13.18
CA ILE A 31 7.69 -3.35 11.94
C ILE A 31 8.02 -4.39 10.86
N PRO A 32 7.03 -5.04 10.22
CA PRO A 32 7.28 -6.02 9.17
C PRO A 32 7.99 -5.42 7.95
N GLN A 33 8.82 -6.19 7.26
CA GLN A 33 9.57 -5.69 6.10
C GLN A 33 8.65 -5.16 4.98
N PHE A 34 7.52 -5.80 4.73
CA PHE A 34 6.56 -5.34 3.71
C PHE A 34 6.02 -3.93 3.98
N TYR A 35 5.97 -3.51 5.25
CA TYR A 35 5.53 -2.18 5.65
C TYR A 35 6.36 -1.08 4.98
N CYS A 36 7.66 -1.28 4.80
CA CYS A 36 8.54 -0.32 4.14
C CYS A 36 8.09 -0.07 2.69
N PHE A 37 7.68 -1.11 1.97
CA PHE A 37 7.19 -0.98 0.60
C PHE A 37 5.85 -0.25 0.55
N LEU A 38 4.95 -0.49 1.51
CA LEU A 38 3.71 0.27 1.64
C LEU A 38 3.99 1.77 1.88
N ASP A 39 4.95 2.09 2.74
CA ASP A 39 5.35 3.48 2.99
C ASP A 39 6.00 4.13 1.77
N TYR A 40 6.84 3.40 1.03
CA TYR A 40 7.40 3.88 -0.24
C TYR A 40 6.31 4.18 -1.27
N MET A 41 5.34 3.28 -1.44
CA MET A 41 4.20 3.50 -2.35
C MET A 41 3.43 4.76 -1.97
N LYS A 42 3.07 4.89 -0.68
CA LYS A 42 2.33 6.05 -0.18
C LYS A 42 3.11 7.34 -0.39
N ASN A 43 4.39 7.37 -0.02
CA ASN A 43 5.24 8.56 -0.15
C ASN A 43 5.43 8.94 -1.63
N ASN A 44 5.59 7.97 -2.53
CA ASN A 44 5.71 8.23 -3.97
C ASN A 44 4.41 8.81 -4.54
N ILE A 45 3.25 8.34 -4.09
CA ILE A 45 1.96 8.93 -4.46
C ILE A 45 1.85 10.35 -3.92
N GLU A 46 2.23 10.62 -2.67
CA GLU A 46 2.20 11.97 -2.10
C GLU A 46 3.11 12.94 -2.86
N ILE A 47 4.33 12.51 -3.21
CA ILE A 47 5.24 13.31 -4.05
C ILE A 47 4.57 13.65 -5.39
N TYR A 48 3.95 12.67 -6.05
CA TYR A 48 3.21 12.90 -7.29
C TYR A 48 2.01 13.84 -7.09
N LEU A 49 1.28 13.70 -5.99
CA LEU A 49 0.11 14.53 -5.67
C LEU A 49 0.46 15.98 -5.26
N TYR A 50 1.72 16.28 -4.89
CA TYR A 50 2.11 17.61 -4.44
C TYR A 50 3.28 18.26 -5.18
N ALA A 51 4.01 17.55 -6.04
CA ALA A 51 5.07 18.17 -6.83
C ALA A 51 4.52 19.30 -7.72
N PRO A 52 5.22 20.44 -7.85
CA PRO A 52 4.90 21.49 -8.82
C PRO A 52 5.56 21.14 -10.16
N MET A 53 4.78 20.61 -11.12
CA MET A 53 5.28 20.23 -12.45
C MET A 53 4.31 20.67 -13.55
N ASP A 54 4.84 20.79 -14.77
CA ASP A 54 4.06 21.14 -15.96
C ASP A 54 3.27 19.93 -16.50
N ALA A 55 2.15 20.19 -17.20
CA ALA A 55 1.22 19.17 -17.72
C ALA A 55 1.90 17.99 -18.46
N ASN A 56 2.94 18.26 -19.26
CA ASN A 56 3.62 17.24 -20.06
C ASN A 56 4.60 16.37 -19.24
N GLU A 57 5.13 16.90 -18.15
CA GLU A 57 6.03 16.16 -17.25
C GLU A 57 5.24 15.15 -16.42
N TRP A 58 3.97 15.45 -16.13
CA TRP A 58 3.07 14.60 -15.37
C TRP A 58 2.82 13.24 -15.99
N GLU A 59 2.55 13.18 -17.29
CA GLU A 59 2.23 11.92 -17.96
C GLU A 59 3.43 10.97 -17.93
N THR A 60 4.63 11.49 -18.19
CA THR A 60 5.88 10.71 -18.12
C THR A 60 6.17 10.25 -16.70
N LEU A 61 5.96 11.12 -15.70
CA LEU A 61 6.15 10.77 -14.30
C LEU A 61 5.11 9.73 -13.83
N PHE A 62 3.86 9.84 -14.28
CA PHE A 62 2.79 8.92 -13.91
C PHE A 62 3.08 7.50 -14.37
N LEU A 63 3.56 7.31 -15.60
CA LEU A 63 3.96 5.99 -16.10
C LEU A 63 5.08 5.38 -15.25
N ARG A 64 6.10 6.18 -14.91
CA ARG A 64 7.19 5.74 -14.02
C ARG A 64 6.69 5.42 -12.61
N LEU A 65 5.78 6.23 -12.08
CA LEU A 65 5.17 6.00 -10.78
C LEU A 65 4.41 4.68 -10.78
N LYS A 66 3.61 4.40 -11.82
CA LYS A 66 2.88 3.13 -11.94
C LYS A 66 3.83 1.93 -11.90
N ASP A 67 4.95 1.98 -12.62
CA ASP A 67 5.96 0.91 -12.60
C ASP A 67 6.57 0.72 -11.20
N ILE A 68 6.86 1.81 -10.50
CA ILE A 68 7.37 1.78 -9.12
C ILE A 68 6.33 1.18 -8.18
N LEU A 69 5.06 1.59 -8.28
CA LEU A 69 3.97 1.08 -7.45
C LEU A 69 3.74 -0.41 -7.69
N ILE A 70 3.76 -0.88 -8.93
CA ILE A 70 3.64 -2.32 -9.26
C ILE A 70 4.81 -3.10 -8.66
N ARG A 71 6.04 -2.60 -8.80
CA ARG A 71 7.22 -3.25 -8.22
C ARG A 71 7.08 -3.35 -6.70
N ASP A 72 6.78 -2.25 -6.03
CA ASP A 72 6.71 -2.20 -4.57
C ASP A 72 5.53 -3.02 -4.04
N TRP A 73 4.40 -3.09 -4.76
CA TRP A 73 3.31 -3.99 -4.42
C TRP A 73 3.69 -5.46 -4.52
N ARG A 74 4.45 -5.83 -5.56
CA ARG A 74 4.99 -7.20 -5.69
C ARG A 74 5.94 -7.56 -4.56
N GLU A 75 6.83 -6.65 -4.19
CA GLU A 75 7.75 -6.84 -3.07
C GLU A 75 6.98 -6.94 -1.75
N ALA A 76 5.98 -6.09 -1.51
CA ALA A 76 5.11 -6.19 -0.35
C ALA A 76 4.39 -7.55 -0.26
N ASN A 77 4.10 -8.18 -1.40
CA ASN A 77 3.45 -9.48 -1.51
C ASN A 77 4.41 -10.68 -1.66
N HIS A 78 5.70 -10.50 -1.36
CA HIS A 78 6.65 -11.62 -1.41
C HIS A 78 6.20 -12.78 -0.49
N SER A 79 6.20 -14.01 -1.01
CA SER A 79 5.59 -15.17 -0.34
C SER A 79 6.25 -15.56 1.00
N VAL A 80 7.51 -15.19 1.21
CA VAL A 80 8.31 -15.59 2.39
C VAL A 80 8.31 -14.54 3.51
N TRP A 81 8.26 -13.26 3.18
CA TRP A 81 8.44 -12.17 4.15
C TRP A 81 7.43 -11.02 3.98
N GLY A 82 6.54 -11.15 3.00
CA GLY A 82 5.53 -10.18 2.64
C GLY A 82 4.23 -10.32 3.44
N ILE A 83 3.19 -9.64 2.95
CA ILE A 83 1.81 -9.72 3.43
C ILE A 83 1.33 -11.17 3.64
N PRO A 84 1.56 -12.12 2.71
CA PRO A 84 1.08 -13.51 2.89
C PRO A 84 1.76 -14.26 4.04
N ALA A 85 2.97 -13.85 4.43
CA ALA A 85 3.74 -14.48 5.50
C ALA A 85 3.58 -13.75 6.85
N PHE A 86 2.75 -12.71 6.91
CA PHE A 86 2.59 -11.91 8.12
C PHE A 86 1.73 -12.64 9.16
N ASP A 87 2.34 -12.94 10.31
CA ASP A 87 1.63 -13.59 11.41
C ASP A 87 0.82 -12.57 12.23
N LEU A 88 -0.45 -12.43 11.84
CA LEU A 88 -1.46 -11.60 12.53
C LEU A 88 -1.82 -12.12 13.93
N LEU A 89 -1.56 -13.41 14.19
CA LEU A 89 -2.10 -14.13 15.34
C LEU A 89 -1.05 -14.36 16.43
N ILE A 90 0.08 -13.64 16.34
CA ILE A 90 1.06 -13.55 17.42
C ILE A 90 0.35 -13.06 18.70
N GLY A 91 0.46 -13.87 19.75
CA GLY A 91 -0.10 -13.62 21.08
C GLY A 91 -1.52 -14.17 21.32
N GLU A 92 -2.01 -13.96 22.53
CA GLU A 92 -3.40 -14.24 22.88
C GLU A 92 -4.27 -13.05 22.50
N ARG A 93 -5.27 -13.28 21.65
CA ARG A 93 -6.29 -12.29 21.28
C ARG A 93 -7.65 -12.92 21.18
N GLU A 94 -8.63 -12.18 21.68
CA GLU A 94 -10.03 -12.39 21.36
C GLU A 94 -10.27 -11.95 19.90
N ASN A 95 -11.17 -12.62 19.19
CA ASN A 95 -11.60 -12.27 17.82
C ASN A 95 -10.56 -12.40 16.68
N LYS A 96 -9.73 -13.44 16.70
CA LYS A 96 -8.75 -13.75 15.64
C LYS A 96 -9.35 -13.74 14.22
N THR A 97 -10.57 -14.25 14.05
CA THR A 97 -11.25 -14.29 12.75
C THR A 97 -11.57 -12.89 12.22
N GLU A 98 -12.05 -11.99 13.07
CA GLU A 98 -12.42 -10.62 12.66
C GLU A 98 -11.18 -9.84 12.21
N LEU A 99 -10.07 -9.97 12.94
CA LEU A 99 -8.78 -9.38 12.57
C LEU A 99 -8.28 -9.88 11.22
N CYS A 100 -8.36 -11.19 10.96
CA CYS A 100 -7.98 -11.75 9.67
C CYS A 100 -8.87 -11.22 8.53
N LEU A 101 -10.18 -11.11 8.75
CA LEU A 101 -11.11 -10.59 7.74
C LEU A 101 -10.86 -9.11 7.44
N GLU A 102 -10.65 -8.29 8.48
CA GLU A 102 -10.31 -6.87 8.31
C GLU A 102 -9.01 -6.71 7.53
N PHE A 103 -7.96 -7.47 7.89
CA PHE A 103 -6.69 -7.44 7.16
C PHE A 103 -6.85 -7.82 5.68
N LEU A 104 -7.55 -8.93 5.40
CA LEU A 104 -7.79 -9.37 4.03
C LEU A 104 -8.61 -8.35 3.23
N GLN A 105 -9.58 -7.68 3.85
CA GLN A 105 -10.36 -6.63 3.22
C GLN A 105 -9.48 -5.42 2.86
N LEU A 106 -8.62 -4.98 3.79
CA LEU A 106 -7.68 -3.87 3.54
C LEU A 106 -6.71 -4.19 2.40
N VAL A 107 -6.16 -5.40 2.38
CA VAL A 107 -5.28 -5.88 1.29
C VAL A 107 -6.03 -5.94 -0.04
N SER A 108 -7.25 -6.48 -0.05
CA SER A 108 -8.07 -6.60 -1.27
C SER A 108 -8.41 -5.25 -1.90
N VAL A 109 -8.57 -4.19 -1.10
CA VAL A 109 -8.81 -2.83 -1.63
C VAL A 109 -7.58 -2.35 -2.41
N ILE A 110 -6.38 -2.61 -1.93
CA ILE A 110 -5.13 -2.22 -2.60
C ILE A 110 -4.87 -3.09 -3.83
N ASP A 111 -5.12 -4.40 -3.75
CA ASP A 111 -5.04 -5.32 -4.89
C ASP A 111 -5.92 -4.87 -6.06
N GLY A 112 -7.07 -4.25 -5.80
CA GLY A 112 -7.94 -3.73 -6.86
C GLY A 112 -7.31 -2.65 -7.76
N PHE A 113 -6.13 -2.12 -7.42
CA PHE A 113 -5.38 -1.15 -8.22
C PHE A 113 -4.33 -1.79 -9.14
N PHE A 114 -4.04 -3.10 -9.02
CA PHE A 114 -2.94 -3.79 -9.69
C PHE A 114 -3.37 -5.05 -10.45
#